data_AF-A0A7Y9XLE7-F1
#
_entry.id   AF-A0A7Y9XLE7-F1
#
_cell.length_a   1.000
_cell.length_b   1.000
_cell.length_c   1.000
_cell.angle_alpha   90.00
_cell.angle_beta   90.00
_cell.angle_gamma   90.00
#
_symmetry.space_group_name_H-M   'P 1'
#
loop_
_entity.id
_entity.type
_entity.pdbx_description
1 polymer ?
#
loop_
_entity_poly.entity_id
_entity_poly.type
_entity_poly.pdbx_seq_one_letter_code
_entity_poly.pdbx_strand_id
1 'polypeptide(L)'
;MNAQLKPGQGWDHRHLLTAPLASDDPRSHTDLHSWVFKLSDLNHYNWCFWLVGLALALEIPDEQWQRLLVLIGGEGEDELLDRVIDSRQPGRKIGTMLLHNKPYARLLKAVNAPKEQHAVLLRDFLEHWYAELKRKGKDELWWYIYGDPEKYPLEKGSYFGRWCIEAVAAVKAFELDDSLCLGHEHYPGDLLRPDGPSTHPGRSEPNRCPYRSALPGRADQRQGDVPLLITRKVKRLSLILP
;
A
#
# COMPACT_ATOMS: atom_id res chain seq x y z
N MET A 1 5.17 42.57 -13.79
CA MET A 1 5.08 43.58 -12.71
C MET A 1 4.55 42.86 -11.49
N ASN A 2 5.46 42.26 -10.72
CA ASN A 2 5.12 41.43 -9.56
C ASN A 2 4.59 42.35 -8.45
N ALA A 3 3.30 42.26 -8.15
CA ALA A 3 2.75 42.88 -6.96
C ALA A 3 3.43 42.23 -5.75
N GLN A 4 4.20 43.02 -5.00
CA GLN A 4 4.81 42.58 -3.75
C GLN A 4 3.69 42.25 -2.75
N LEU A 5 3.63 40.98 -2.35
CA LEU A 5 2.70 40.50 -1.33
C LEU A 5 3.04 41.14 0.02
N LYS A 6 2.03 41.60 0.76
CA LYS A 6 2.19 42.20 2.09
C LYS A 6 2.57 41.13 3.13
N PRO A 7 3.28 41.49 4.22
CA PRO A 7 3.67 40.54 5.26
C PRO A 7 2.44 39.84 5.85
N GLY A 8 2.44 38.50 5.86
CA GLY A 8 1.32 37.67 6.31
C GLY A 8 0.46 37.04 5.21
N GLN A 9 0.71 37.32 3.93
CA GLN A 9 0.03 36.68 2.79
C GLN A 9 0.95 35.90 1.83
N GLY A 10 2.11 35.46 2.32
CA GLY A 10 3.01 34.57 1.60
C GLY A 10 3.10 33.22 2.32
N TRP A 11 3.09 32.13 1.56
CA TRP A 11 3.42 30.79 2.08
C TRP A 11 4.80 30.84 2.75
N ASP A 12 4.84 30.66 4.07
CA ASP A 12 6.08 30.69 4.85
C ASP A 12 6.82 29.35 4.72
N HIS A 13 7.93 29.37 3.99
CA HIS A 13 8.79 28.21 3.74
C HIS A 13 9.64 27.82 4.98
N ARG A 14 9.63 28.62 6.06
CA ARG A 14 10.37 28.34 7.29
C ARG A 14 9.79 27.18 8.11
N HIS A 15 8.56 26.78 7.81
CA HIS A 15 7.94 25.61 8.46
C HIS A 15 8.36 24.26 7.84
N LEU A 16 9.11 24.24 6.73
CA LEU A 16 9.52 22.98 6.08
C LEU A 16 10.59 22.19 6.83
N LEU A 17 11.30 22.83 7.77
CA LEU A 17 12.37 22.20 8.55
C LEU A 17 12.19 22.35 10.06
N THR A 18 11.05 22.88 10.51
CA THR A 18 10.71 22.87 11.93
C THR A 18 10.11 21.50 12.21
N ALA A 19 10.69 20.73 13.14
CA ALA A 19 10.02 19.52 13.65
C ALA A 19 8.57 19.90 14.01
N PRO A 20 7.55 19.08 13.71
CA PRO A 20 6.17 19.46 13.94
C PRO A 20 6.02 19.92 15.39
N LEU A 21 5.72 21.21 15.59
CA LEU A 21 5.17 21.66 16.86
C LEU A 21 3.91 20.83 17.08
N ALA A 22 3.79 20.26 18.28
CA ALA A 22 2.72 19.36 18.73
C ALA A 22 1.48 19.49 17.84
N SER A 23 1.28 18.48 17.00
CA SER A 23 0.19 18.52 16.04
C SER A 23 -1.12 18.67 16.81
N ASP A 24 -1.99 19.59 16.37
CA ASP A 24 -3.34 19.74 16.91
C ASP A 24 -4.23 18.52 16.59
N ASP A 25 -3.68 17.48 15.96
CA ASP A 25 -4.29 16.16 15.89
C ASP A 25 -4.41 15.60 17.32
N PRO A 26 -5.61 15.28 17.81
CA PRO A 26 -5.77 14.62 19.10
C PRO A 26 -5.11 13.23 19.18
N ARG A 27 -4.58 12.71 18.07
CA ARG A 27 -3.73 11.51 17.98
C ARG A 27 -2.23 11.83 18.01
N SER A 28 -1.84 13.11 18.04
CA SER A 28 -0.46 13.51 18.20
C SER A 28 -0.06 13.41 19.66
N HIS A 29 1.04 12.70 19.91
CA HIS A 29 1.56 12.48 21.24
C HIS A 29 2.76 13.42 21.47
N THR A 30 2.75 14.13 22.59
CA THR A 30 3.84 15.00 23.03
C THR A 30 5.08 14.22 23.50
N ASP A 31 4.93 12.92 23.76
CA ASP A 31 6.02 11.99 24.01
C ASP A 31 6.09 10.95 22.89
N LEU A 32 7.20 10.96 22.15
CA LEU A 32 7.51 10.02 21.06
C LEU A 32 7.57 8.56 21.53
N HIS A 33 7.73 8.32 22.82
CA HIS A 33 7.76 6.99 23.44
C HIS A 33 6.42 6.55 24.06
N SER A 34 5.39 7.40 24.02
CA SER A 34 4.05 7.10 24.57
C SER A 34 3.13 6.35 23.60
N TRP A 35 3.63 6.01 22.40
CA TRP A 35 2.90 5.22 21.42
C TRP A 35 2.72 3.77 21.92
N VAL A 36 1.56 3.50 22.51
CA VAL A 36 1.17 2.14 22.86
C VAL A 36 0.54 1.49 21.64
N PHE A 37 1.32 0.65 20.97
CA PHE A 37 0.83 -0.17 19.87
C PHE A 37 -0.14 -1.24 20.39
N LYS A 38 -1.33 -1.35 19.78
CA LYS A 38 -2.38 -2.29 20.20
C LYS A 38 -3.09 -2.82 18.96
N LEU A 39 -3.09 -4.14 18.77
CA LEU A 39 -3.80 -4.76 17.64
C LEU A 39 -5.32 -4.56 17.69
N SER A 40 -5.88 -4.28 18.87
CA SER A 40 -7.29 -3.91 19.02
C SER A 40 -7.66 -2.57 18.38
N ASP A 41 -6.67 -1.70 18.10
CA ASP A 41 -6.87 -0.47 17.33
C ASP A 41 -6.78 -0.77 15.83
N LEU A 42 -7.76 -0.31 15.04
CA LEU A 42 -7.85 -0.64 13.62
C LEU A 42 -6.70 -0.02 12.79
N ASN A 43 -6.20 1.16 13.15
CA ASN A 43 -5.08 1.79 12.45
C ASN A 43 -3.79 0.98 12.65
N HIS A 44 -3.54 0.60 13.90
CA HIS A 44 -2.42 -0.26 14.25
C HIS A 44 -2.50 -1.61 13.55
N TYR A 45 -3.67 -2.27 13.62
CA TYR A 45 -3.91 -3.54 12.95
C TYR A 45 -3.66 -3.45 11.44
N ASN A 46 -4.22 -2.44 10.78
CA ASN A 46 -4.06 -2.24 9.34
C ASN A 46 -2.59 -1.99 8.96
N TRP A 47 -1.84 -1.20 9.73
CA TRP A 47 -0.40 -1.03 9.51
C TRP A 47 0.37 -2.34 9.66
N CYS A 48 0.10 -3.14 10.69
CA CYS A 48 0.76 -4.44 10.86
C CYS A 48 0.47 -5.36 9.70
N PHE A 49 -0.80 -5.48 9.31
CA PHE A 49 -1.20 -6.36 8.21
C PHE A 49 -0.54 -5.93 6.89
N TRP A 50 -0.45 -4.63 6.64
CA TRP A 50 0.23 -4.09 5.46
C TRP A 50 1.73 -4.35 5.48
N LEU A 51 2.40 -4.11 6.61
CA LEU A 51 3.84 -4.35 6.73
C LEU A 51 4.17 -5.84 6.57
N VAL A 52 3.37 -6.73 7.17
CA VAL A 52 3.51 -8.18 7.00
C VAL A 52 3.25 -8.58 5.55
N GLY A 53 2.17 -8.09 4.94
CA GLY A 53 1.83 -8.40 3.55
C GLY A 53 2.91 -7.96 2.56
N LEU A 54 3.45 -6.76 2.73
CA LEU A 54 4.58 -6.26 1.94
C LEU A 54 5.85 -7.07 2.20
N ALA A 55 6.15 -7.40 3.47
CA ALA A 55 7.32 -8.20 3.82
C ALA A 55 7.27 -9.61 3.21
N LEU A 56 6.08 -10.21 3.14
CA LEU A 56 5.84 -11.50 2.49
C LEU A 56 5.96 -11.38 0.96
N ALA A 57 5.32 -10.37 0.35
CA ALA A 57 5.34 -10.18 -1.09
C ALA A 57 6.74 -9.85 -1.64
N LEU A 58 7.51 -9.04 -0.90
CA LEU A 58 8.85 -8.59 -1.28
C LEU A 58 9.96 -9.53 -0.80
N GLU A 59 9.63 -10.60 -0.09
CA GLU A 59 10.58 -11.61 0.40
C GLU A 59 11.78 -10.97 1.13
N ILE A 60 11.49 -10.06 2.06
CA ILE A 60 12.53 -9.32 2.80
C ILE A 60 13.45 -10.29 3.56
N PRO A 61 14.73 -9.95 3.83
CA PRO A 61 15.63 -10.83 4.59
C PRO A 61 15.14 -11.16 6.01
N ASP A 62 15.51 -12.33 6.52
CA ASP A 62 15.04 -12.83 7.82
C ASP A 62 15.36 -11.91 8.99
N GLU A 63 16.51 -11.23 8.99
CA GLU A 63 16.84 -10.24 10.01
C GLU A 63 15.80 -9.11 10.09
N GLN A 64 15.35 -8.61 8.93
CA GLN A 64 14.34 -7.56 8.87
C GLN A 64 12.96 -8.09 9.29
N TRP A 65 12.66 -9.33 8.91
CA TRP A 65 11.45 -10.02 9.35
C TRP A 65 11.39 -10.17 10.88
N GLN A 66 12.47 -10.63 11.52
CA GLN A 66 12.51 -10.74 12.99
C GLN A 66 12.32 -9.39 13.68
N ARG A 67 12.95 -8.34 13.16
CA ARG A 67 12.74 -6.97 13.68
C ARG A 67 11.30 -6.52 13.53
N LEU A 68 10.66 -6.82 12.40
CA LEU A 68 9.25 -6.54 12.20
C LEU A 68 8.38 -7.28 13.22
N LEU A 69 8.62 -8.58 13.48
CA LEU A 69 7.82 -9.34 14.45
C LEU A 69 7.93 -8.78 15.88
N VAL A 70 9.12 -8.33 16.29
CA VAL A 70 9.32 -7.66 17.58
C VAL A 70 8.53 -6.35 17.66
N LEU A 71 8.45 -5.59 16.57
CA LEU A 71 7.68 -4.35 16.50
C LEU A 71 6.16 -4.58 16.53
N ILE A 72 5.69 -5.64 15.88
CA ILE A 72 4.27 -6.01 15.85
C ILE A 72 3.81 -6.53 17.21
N GLY A 73 4.57 -7.45 17.81
CA GLY A 73 4.18 -8.13 19.05
C GLY A 73 2.85 -8.90 18.90
N GLY A 74 2.01 -8.83 19.93
CA GLY A 74 0.61 -9.29 19.88
C GLY A 74 0.39 -10.76 19.51
N GLU A 75 1.39 -11.61 19.74
CA GLU A 75 1.32 -13.04 19.44
C GLU A 75 0.21 -13.74 20.24
N GLY A 76 -0.69 -14.41 19.54
CA GLY A 76 -1.82 -15.11 20.13
C GLY A 76 -3.06 -14.22 20.36
N GLU A 77 -3.07 -12.97 19.88
CA GLU A 77 -4.21 -12.07 20.02
C GLU A 77 -5.21 -12.16 18.86
N ASP A 78 -4.76 -12.39 17.62
CA ASP A 78 -5.60 -12.38 16.41
C ASP A 78 -5.41 -13.62 15.55
N GLU A 79 -6.50 -14.34 15.28
CA GLU A 79 -6.48 -15.57 14.49
C GLU A 79 -5.90 -15.34 13.08
N LEU A 80 -6.32 -14.29 12.39
CA LEU A 80 -5.99 -14.11 10.99
C LEU A 80 -4.55 -13.63 10.80
N LEU A 81 -4.16 -12.55 11.49
CA LEU A 81 -2.81 -12.00 11.40
C LEU A 81 -1.77 -12.99 11.89
N ASP A 82 -2.04 -13.72 12.98
CA ASP A 82 -1.10 -14.72 13.48
C ASP A 82 -0.91 -15.86 12.48
N ARG A 83 -1.97 -16.32 11.80
CA ARG A 83 -1.85 -17.36 10.76
C ARG A 83 -1.06 -16.89 9.53
N VAL A 84 -1.23 -15.62 9.14
CA VAL A 84 -0.43 -15.03 8.06
C VAL A 84 1.05 -14.96 8.45
N ILE A 85 1.36 -14.60 9.70
CA ILE A 85 2.76 -14.56 10.17
C ILE A 85 3.33 -15.98 10.30
N ASP A 86 2.55 -16.92 10.83
CA ASP A 86 2.96 -18.32 11.03
C ASP A 86 3.34 -19.02 9.72
N SER A 87 2.75 -18.60 8.59
CA SER A 87 3.11 -19.13 7.25
C SER A 87 4.60 -18.92 6.90
N ARG A 88 5.26 -17.92 7.50
CA ARG A 88 6.70 -17.66 7.34
C ARG A 88 7.50 -17.87 8.62
N GLN A 89 6.89 -17.74 9.79
CA GLN A 89 7.49 -17.99 11.10
C GLN A 89 6.77 -19.14 11.82
N PRO A 90 7.05 -20.41 11.47
CA PRO A 90 6.39 -21.54 12.08
C PRO A 90 6.57 -21.56 13.60
N GLY A 91 5.50 -21.89 14.31
CA GLY A 91 5.49 -21.99 15.77
C GLY A 91 5.02 -20.71 16.46
N ARG A 92 4.52 -19.72 15.71
CA ARG A 92 3.83 -18.58 16.28
C ARG A 92 2.53 -19.07 16.94
N LYS A 93 2.26 -18.64 18.16
CA LYS A 93 0.98 -18.90 18.82
C LYS A 93 -0.13 -18.15 18.08
N ILE A 94 -1.16 -18.89 17.66
CA ILE A 94 -2.31 -18.34 16.94
C ILE A 94 -3.42 -17.99 17.93
N GLY A 95 -3.96 -16.77 17.82
CA GLY A 95 -5.12 -16.34 18.58
C GLY A 95 -6.41 -17.08 18.18
N THR A 96 -7.38 -17.14 19.09
CA THR A 96 -8.68 -17.79 18.85
C THR A 96 -9.80 -16.81 18.49
N MET A 97 -9.47 -15.53 18.35
CA MET A 97 -10.41 -14.45 18.09
C MET A 97 -9.96 -13.65 16.88
N LEU A 98 -10.93 -13.17 16.11
CA LEU A 98 -10.68 -12.15 15.09
C LEU A 98 -10.96 -10.77 15.70
N LEU A 99 -9.92 -9.96 15.88
CA LEU A 99 -10.00 -8.66 16.57
C LEU A 99 -10.89 -7.67 15.82
N HIS A 100 -10.81 -7.68 14.49
CA HIS A 100 -11.57 -6.78 13.62
C HIS A 100 -12.49 -7.58 12.70
N ASN A 101 -13.75 -7.75 13.09
CA ASN A 101 -14.68 -8.59 12.31
C ASN A 101 -14.89 -8.08 10.86
N LYS A 102 -15.03 -6.77 10.65
CA LYS A 102 -15.21 -6.17 9.31
C LYS A 102 -13.95 -5.43 8.85
N PRO A 103 -13.43 -5.68 7.64
CA PRO A 103 -13.86 -6.68 6.65
C PRO A 103 -13.26 -8.09 6.86
N TYR A 104 -12.41 -8.27 7.87
CA TYR A 104 -11.49 -9.41 7.93
C TYR A 104 -12.15 -10.78 8.13
N ALA A 105 -13.41 -10.86 8.57
CA ALA A 105 -14.13 -12.14 8.63
C ALA A 105 -14.41 -12.73 7.25
N ARG A 106 -14.59 -11.89 6.21
CA ARG A 106 -14.70 -12.39 4.83
C ARG A 106 -13.37 -12.95 4.35
N LEU A 107 -12.26 -12.29 4.69
CA LEU A 107 -10.93 -12.79 4.36
C LEU A 107 -10.64 -14.10 5.09
N LEU A 108 -10.93 -14.18 6.39
CA LEU A 108 -10.80 -15.42 7.16
C LEU A 108 -11.69 -16.54 6.61
N LYS A 109 -12.91 -16.21 6.15
CA LYS A 109 -13.78 -17.17 5.44
C LYS A 109 -13.13 -17.70 4.16
N ALA A 110 -12.49 -16.85 3.36
CA ALA A 110 -11.77 -17.28 2.16
C ALA A 110 -10.59 -18.20 2.52
N VAL A 111 -9.81 -17.85 3.55
CA VAL A 111 -8.68 -18.65 4.05
C VAL A 111 -9.12 -20.04 4.54
N ASN A 112 -10.29 -20.15 5.16
CA ASN A 112 -10.82 -21.41 5.70
C ASN A 112 -11.58 -22.26 4.67
N ALA A 113 -11.84 -21.72 3.47
CA ALA A 113 -12.64 -22.41 2.47
C ALA A 113 -11.81 -23.45 1.70
N PRO A 114 -12.47 -24.44 1.06
CA PRO A 114 -11.85 -25.30 0.06
C PRO A 114 -11.31 -24.49 -1.12
N LYS A 115 -10.27 -25.04 -1.80
CA LYS A 115 -9.56 -24.35 -2.90
C LYS A 115 -10.50 -23.87 -4.01
N GLU A 116 -11.55 -24.63 -4.29
CA GLU A 116 -12.53 -24.36 -5.34
C GLU A 116 -13.34 -23.07 -5.08
N GLN A 117 -13.37 -22.60 -3.84
CA GLN A 117 -14.11 -21.40 -3.44
C GLN A 117 -13.22 -20.18 -3.21
N HIS A 118 -11.88 -20.33 -3.24
CA HIS A 118 -10.94 -19.26 -2.93
C HIS A 118 -11.14 -18.03 -3.81
N ALA A 119 -11.17 -18.21 -5.13
CA ALA A 119 -11.30 -17.09 -6.07
C ALA A 119 -12.59 -16.28 -5.86
N VAL A 120 -13.70 -16.96 -5.61
CA VAL A 120 -15.01 -16.32 -5.42
C VAL A 120 -15.05 -15.59 -4.07
N LEU A 121 -14.57 -16.22 -3.00
CA LEU A 121 -14.63 -15.63 -1.65
C LEU A 121 -13.61 -14.50 -1.47
N LEU A 122 -12.42 -14.61 -2.06
CA LEU A 122 -11.44 -13.54 -2.05
C LEU A 122 -11.95 -12.32 -2.85
N ARG A 123 -12.64 -12.57 -3.97
CA ARG A 123 -13.29 -11.51 -4.73
C ARG A 123 -14.41 -10.83 -3.93
N ASP A 124 -15.26 -11.60 -3.25
CA ASP A 124 -16.31 -11.05 -2.36
C ASP A 124 -15.70 -10.18 -1.24
N PHE A 125 -14.59 -10.62 -0.65
CA PHE A 125 -13.86 -9.81 0.31
C PHE A 125 -13.41 -8.46 -0.29
N LEU A 126 -12.78 -8.48 -1.47
CA LEU A 126 -12.29 -7.27 -2.14
C LEU A 126 -13.40 -6.29 -2.52
N GLU A 127 -14.54 -6.79 -2.98
CA GLU A 127 -15.71 -5.98 -3.34
C GLU A 127 -16.29 -5.24 -2.12
N HIS A 128 -16.20 -5.84 -0.93
CA HIS A 128 -16.70 -5.26 0.31
C HIS A 128 -15.63 -4.53 1.12
N TRP A 129 -14.34 -4.76 0.85
CA TRP A 129 -13.21 -4.33 1.68
C TRP A 129 -13.26 -2.85 2.03
N TYR A 130 -13.30 -1.98 1.02
CA TYR A 130 -13.26 -0.53 1.27
C TYR A 130 -14.52 -0.05 2.00
N ALA A 131 -15.72 -0.48 1.57
CA ALA A 131 -16.96 -0.05 2.22
C ALA A 131 -17.05 -0.52 3.69
N GLU A 132 -16.57 -1.72 3.99
CA GLU A 132 -16.59 -2.32 5.33
C GLU A 132 -15.47 -1.81 6.25
N LEU A 133 -14.43 -1.15 5.71
CA LEU A 133 -13.43 -0.43 6.50
C LEU A 133 -13.95 0.89 7.08
N LYS A 134 -15.09 1.39 6.58
CA LYS A 134 -15.67 2.65 7.06
C LYS A 134 -15.94 2.58 8.57
N ARG A 135 -15.39 3.55 9.29
CA ARG A 135 -15.64 3.79 10.72
C ARG A 135 -15.93 5.27 10.95
N LYS A 136 -16.09 5.67 12.20
CA LYS A 136 -16.33 7.08 12.59
C LYS A 136 -15.46 7.43 13.80
N GLY A 137 -15.09 8.69 13.91
CA GLY A 137 -14.34 9.20 15.06
C GLY A 137 -12.98 8.53 15.19
N LYS A 138 -12.60 8.16 16.41
CA LYS A 138 -11.27 7.60 16.72
C LYS A 138 -10.97 6.26 16.05
N ASP A 139 -11.99 5.52 15.64
CA ASP A 139 -11.82 4.20 15.00
C ASP A 139 -11.68 4.32 13.46
N GLU A 140 -11.76 5.54 12.91
CA GLU A 140 -11.52 5.79 11.48
C GLU A 140 -10.07 5.57 11.10
N LEU A 141 -9.85 4.83 10.00
CA LEU A 141 -8.54 4.68 9.41
C LEU A 141 -8.05 6.04 8.92
N TRP A 142 -6.85 6.43 9.31
CA TRP A 142 -6.28 7.74 9.04
C TRP A 142 -6.23 8.05 7.53
N TRP A 143 -6.05 7.04 6.68
CA TRP A 143 -5.98 7.17 5.22
C TRP A 143 -7.33 7.05 4.52
N TYR A 144 -8.39 6.61 5.21
CA TYR A 144 -9.66 6.20 4.59
C TYR A 144 -10.25 7.26 3.67
N ILE A 145 -10.34 8.50 4.18
CA ILE A 145 -10.90 9.63 3.43
C ILE A 145 -9.98 10.06 2.28
N TYR A 146 -8.66 9.99 2.47
CA TYR A 146 -7.66 10.37 1.48
C TYR A 146 -7.54 9.36 0.34
N GLY A 147 -8.06 8.15 0.53
CA GLY A 147 -8.23 7.17 -0.54
C GLY A 147 -9.40 7.48 -1.48
N ASP A 148 -10.29 8.44 -1.18
CA ASP A 148 -11.44 8.77 -2.02
C ASP A 148 -11.06 9.71 -3.17
N PRO A 149 -11.00 9.22 -4.43
CA PRO A 149 -10.56 10.03 -5.55
C PRO A 149 -11.55 11.16 -5.90
N GLU A 150 -12.82 11.06 -5.51
CA GLU A 150 -13.78 12.14 -5.75
C GLU A 150 -13.56 13.31 -4.78
N LYS A 151 -13.23 13.00 -3.51
CA LYS A 151 -12.97 14.01 -2.48
C LYS A 151 -11.55 14.54 -2.54
N TYR A 152 -10.59 13.63 -2.66
CA TYR A 152 -9.14 13.85 -2.68
C TYR A 152 -8.53 13.28 -3.97
N PRO A 153 -8.86 13.89 -5.13
CA PRO A 153 -8.27 13.50 -6.40
C PRO A 153 -6.74 13.65 -6.38
N LEU A 154 -6.05 12.83 -7.18
CA LEU A 154 -4.58 12.81 -7.31
C LEU A 154 -4.01 14.20 -7.59
N GLU A 155 -4.72 15.01 -8.37
CA GLU A 155 -4.36 16.39 -8.73
C GLU A 155 -4.25 17.33 -7.52
N LYS A 156 -4.91 16.99 -6.39
CA LYS A 156 -4.79 17.72 -5.13
C LYS A 156 -3.63 17.23 -4.25
N GLY A 157 -2.80 16.30 -4.74
CA GLY A 157 -1.61 15.79 -4.04
C GLY A 157 -1.91 15.03 -2.74
N SER A 158 -3.18 14.70 -2.49
CA SER A 158 -3.66 14.15 -1.22
C SER A 158 -4.13 12.69 -1.34
N TYR A 159 -4.00 12.07 -2.51
CA TYR A 159 -4.45 10.70 -2.73
C TYR A 159 -3.43 9.70 -2.18
N PHE A 160 -3.86 8.87 -1.23
CA PHE A 160 -3.00 7.88 -0.57
C PHE A 160 -3.10 6.46 -1.17
N GLY A 161 -4.04 6.23 -2.10
CA GLY A 161 -4.31 4.91 -2.66
C GLY A 161 -5.36 4.12 -1.90
N ARG A 162 -5.95 3.12 -2.57
CA ARG A 162 -6.85 2.12 -1.98
C ARG A 162 -6.30 0.72 -2.27
N TRP A 163 -5.20 0.36 -1.63
CA TRP A 163 -4.51 -0.89 -1.87
C TRP A 163 -4.83 -1.90 -0.76
N CYS A 164 -5.56 -2.95 -1.09
CA CYS A 164 -5.85 -4.07 -0.19
C CYS A 164 -4.64 -5.00 -0.11
N ILE A 165 -3.62 -4.59 0.65
CA ILE A 165 -2.42 -5.41 0.91
C ILE A 165 -2.78 -6.66 1.72
N GLU A 166 -3.87 -6.63 2.48
CA GLU A 166 -4.33 -7.77 3.26
C GLU A 166 -4.74 -8.96 2.38
N ALA A 167 -5.31 -8.72 1.21
CA ALA A 167 -5.57 -9.76 0.21
C ALA A 167 -4.26 -10.37 -0.33
N VAL A 168 -3.26 -9.53 -0.64
CA VAL A 168 -1.94 -9.98 -1.12
C VAL A 168 -1.26 -10.86 -0.07
N ALA A 169 -1.31 -10.45 1.20
CA ALA A 169 -0.74 -11.22 2.30
C ALA A 169 -1.41 -12.61 2.41
N ALA A 170 -2.74 -12.68 2.34
CA ALA A 170 -3.47 -13.94 2.42
C ALA A 170 -3.17 -14.86 1.22
N VAL A 171 -3.11 -14.32 0.00
CA VAL A 171 -2.76 -15.10 -1.20
C VAL A 171 -1.34 -15.65 -1.08
N LYS A 172 -0.37 -14.83 -0.65
CA LYS A 172 1.02 -15.27 -0.47
C LYS A 172 1.16 -16.31 0.65
N ALA A 173 0.42 -16.15 1.75
CA ALA A 173 0.52 -17.03 2.93
C ALA A 173 -0.18 -18.39 2.75
N PHE A 174 -1.32 -18.42 2.05
CA PHE A 174 -2.17 -19.61 1.96
C PHE A 174 -2.36 -20.15 0.54
N GLU A 175 -1.64 -19.59 -0.44
CA GLU A 175 -1.74 -19.96 -1.85
C GLU A 175 -3.18 -19.89 -2.39
N LEU A 176 -3.93 -18.87 -1.99
CA LEU A 176 -5.31 -18.70 -2.42
C LEU A 176 -5.37 -18.44 -3.93
N ASP A 177 -6.36 -19.04 -4.61
CA ASP A 177 -6.65 -18.67 -6.00
C ASP A 177 -7.19 -17.22 -6.05
N ASP A 178 -6.46 -16.33 -6.70
CA ASP A 178 -6.78 -14.92 -6.87
C ASP A 178 -7.15 -14.55 -8.32
N SER A 179 -7.42 -15.54 -9.18
CA SER A 179 -7.68 -15.35 -10.61
C SER A 179 -8.82 -14.35 -10.90
N LEU A 180 -9.90 -14.39 -10.12
CA LEU A 180 -11.04 -13.46 -10.25
C LEU A 180 -10.78 -12.05 -9.67
N CYS A 181 -9.66 -11.88 -8.96
CA CYS A 181 -9.28 -10.63 -8.32
C CYS A 181 -8.39 -9.77 -9.22
N LEU A 182 -7.75 -10.37 -10.23
CA LEU A 182 -6.87 -9.67 -11.16
C LEU A 182 -7.63 -8.52 -11.87
N GLY A 183 -7.05 -7.33 -11.82
CA GLY A 183 -7.64 -6.11 -12.37
C GLY A 183 -8.67 -5.41 -11.48
N HIS A 184 -9.02 -5.96 -10.31
CA HIS A 184 -9.88 -5.28 -9.33
C HIS A 184 -9.22 -4.01 -8.80
N GLU A 185 -9.94 -2.89 -8.76
CA GLU A 185 -9.41 -1.55 -8.42
C GLU A 185 -8.53 -1.54 -7.15
N HIS A 186 -8.91 -2.30 -6.12
CA HIS A 186 -8.21 -2.30 -4.84
C HIS A 186 -7.16 -3.40 -4.68
N TYR A 187 -7.01 -4.30 -5.66
CA TYR A 187 -6.16 -5.49 -5.50
C TYR A 187 -4.81 -5.33 -6.22
N PRO A 188 -3.71 -5.10 -5.48
CA PRO A 188 -2.38 -4.94 -6.08
C PRO A 188 -1.75 -6.30 -6.42
N GLY A 189 -2.38 -7.06 -7.33
CA GLY A 189 -1.96 -8.40 -7.72
C GLY A 189 -0.57 -8.49 -8.37
N ASP A 190 -0.04 -7.35 -8.84
CA ASP A 190 1.30 -7.22 -9.39
C ASP A 190 2.40 -7.51 -8.35
N LEU A 191 2.12 -7.26 -7.06
CA LEU A 191 3.07 -7.55 -5.97
C LEU A 191 3.41 -9.05 -5.86
N LEU A 192 2.52 -9.92 -6.33
CA LEU A 192 2.73 -11.37 -6.34
C LEU A 192 3.38 -11.86 -7.66
N ARG A 193 3.52 -10.97 -8.64
CA ARG A 193 3.93 -11.28 -10.01
C ARG A 193 4.91 -10.22 -10.54
N PRO A 194 6.06 -10.00 -9.87
CA PRO A 194 6.98 -8.91 -10.20
C PRO A 194 7.55 -8.99 -11.62
N ASP A 195 7.68 -10.19 -12.17
CA ASP A 195 8.20 -10.44 -13.52
C ASP A 195 7.08 -10.67 -14.57
N GLY A 196 5.80 -10.58 -14.15
CA GLY A 196 4.63 -10.85 -14.99
C GLY A 196 4.11 -9.61 -15.71
N PRO A 197 3.16 -9.78 -16.66
CA PRO A 197 2.41 -8.65 -17.19
C PRO A 197 1.55 -8.01 -16.09
N SER A 198 1.31 -6.71 -16.20
CA SER A 198 0.41 -5.97 -15.30
C SER A 198 -0.95 -6.66 -15.23
N THR A 199 -1.41 -6.89 -14.00
CA THR A 199 -2.72 -7.46 -13.66
C THR A 199 -3.86 -6.46 -13.87
N HIS A 200 -3.54 -5.15 -13.90
CA HIS A 200 -4.50 -4.10 -14.21
C HIS A 200 -4.50 -3.73 -15.68
N PRO A 201 -5.67 -3.38 -16.25
CA PRO A 201 -5.75 -2.90 -17.62
C PRO A 201 -4.93 -1.63 -17.79
N GLY A 202 -4.25 -1.51 -18.93
CA GLY A 202 -3.51 -0.30 -19.26
C GLY A 202 -4.43 0.93 -19.22
N ARG A 203 -4.01 1.97 -18.51
CA ARG A 203 -4.77 3.21 -18.45
C ARG A 203 -4.86 3.80 -19.85
N SER A 204 -6.07 3.94 -20.38
CA SER A 204 -6.30 4.79 -21.55
C SER A 204 -6.03 6.23 -21.11
N GLU A 205 -4.92 6.80 -21.56
CA GLU A 205 -4.72 8.24 -21.38
C GLU A 205 -5.86 8.95 -22.10
N PRO A 206 -6.67 9.79 -21.42
CA PRO A 206 -7.56 10.68 -22.13
C PRO A 206 -6.68 11.56 -23.02
N ASN A 207 -7.06 11.64 -24.30
CA ASN A 207 -6.38 12.41 -25.35
C ASN A 207 -5.69 13.64 -24.78
N ARG A 208 -4.37 13.73 -24.99
CA ARG A 208 -3.52 14.86 -24.61
C ARG A 208 -4.30 16.17 -24.72
N CYS A 209 -4.35 16.92 -23.62
CA CYS A 209 -4.88 18.27 -23.59
C CYS A 209 -4.34 19.08 -24.80
N PRO A 210 -5.20 19.75 -25.60
CA PRO A 210 -4.78 20.38 -26.85
C PRO A 210 -3.86 21.60 -26.66
N TYR A 211 -3.46 21.93 -25.43
CA TYR A 211 -2.66 23.12 -25.13
C TYR A 211 -1.15 22.97 -25.40
N ARG A 212 -0.71 21.90 -26.07
CA ARG A 212 0.68 21.76 -26.56
C ARG A 212 0.89 22.21 -28.01
N SER A 213 -0.16 22.66 -28.71
CA SER A 213 -0.06 23.21 -30.06
C SER A 213 -0.21 24.73 -30.08
N ALA A 214 0.67 25.44 -29.38
CA ALA A 214 0.78 26.90 -29.51
C ALA A 214 2.19 27.38 -29.16
N LEU A 215 3.20 26.87 -29.87
CA LEU A 215 4.44 27.61 -30.10
C LEU A 215 4.76 27.52 -31.60
N PRO A 216 4.52 28.58 -32.39
CA PRO A 216 4.97 28.61 -33.77
C PRO A 216 6.46 28.95 -33.79
N GLY A 217 7.25 28.10 -34.45
CA GLY A 217 8.57 28.50 -34.96
C GLY A 217 9.75 27.68 -34.45
N ARG A 218 9.93 26.48 -35.02
CA ARG A 218 11.17 26.17 -35.75
C ARG A 218 10.98 24.94 -36.63
N ALA A 219 11.26 25.13 -37.90
CA ALA A 219 11.14 24.13 -38.94
C ALA A 219 12.06 22.93 -38.70
N ASP A 220 11.49 21.79 -39.04
CA ASP A 220 12.05 20.52 -39.49
C ASP A 220 13.53 20.51 -39.92
N GLN A 221 14.27 19.49 -39.44
CA GLN A 221 15.15 18.65 -40.27
C GLN A 221 15.84 17.56 -39.42
N ARG A 222 15.33 16.33 -39.50
CA ARG A 222 16.04 15.16 -40.06
C ARG A 222 15.44 13.83 -39.57
N GLN A 223 14.89 13.12 -40.56
CA GLN A 223 14.72 11.68 -40.61
C GLN A 223 16.01 10.95 -40.20
N GLY A 224 15.90 9.92 -39.38
CA GLY A 224 16.99 9.00 -39.08
C GLY A 224 16.56 7.97 -38.03
N ASP A 225 16.44 6.72 -38.48
CA ASP A 225 16.17 5.52 -37.68
C ASP A 225 17.03 5.43 -36.41
N VAL A 226 16.44 4.98 -35.29
CA VAL A 226 17.22 4.45 -34.16
C VAL A 226 16.59 3.14 -33.67
N PRO A 227 17.33 2.02 -33.63
CA PRO A 227 16.81 0.68 -33.29
C PRO A 227 16.66 0.43 -31.78
N LEU A 228 15.86 -0.58 -31.46
CA LEU A 228 15.84 -1.30 -30.17
C LEU A 228 17.24 -1.55 -29.63
N LEU A 229 17.53 -1.12 -28.40
CA LEU A 229 18.67 -1.62 -27.61
C LEU A 229 18.60 -1.12 -26.16
N ILE A 230 17.85 -1.81 -25.28
CA ILE A 230 18.26 -1.96 -23.87
C ILE A 230 17.87 -3.38 -23.42
N THR A 231 18.73 -4.35 -23.75
CA THR A 231 18.88 -5.58 -22.98
C THR A 231 20.28 -5.59 -22.36
N ARG A 232 20.34 -6.08 -21.11
CA ARG A 232 21.52 -6.55 -20.37
C ARG A 232 22.54 -5.50 -19.88
N LYS A 233 22.52 -5.27 -18.56
CA LYS A 233 23.75 -4.99 -17.80
C LYS A 233 23.64 -5.46 -16.35
N VAL A 234 23.68 -6.79 -16.14
CA VAL A 234 24.10 -7.40 -14.86
C VAL A 234 25.08 -8.52 -15.17
N LYS A 235 26.37 -8.18 -15.21
CA LYS A 235 27.51 -9.09 -14.97
C LYS A 235 28.81 -8.31 -15.16
N ARG A 236 29.43 -7.91 -14.04
CA ARG A 236 30.88 -7.93 -13.77
C ARG A 236 31.17 -6.94 -12.64
N LEU A 237 31.41 -7.48 -11.46
CA LEU A 237 32.38 -6.94 -10.50
C LEU A 237 32.71 -8.09 -9.53
N SER A 238 33.44 -9.05 -10.08
CA SER A 238 34.33 -9.89 -9.30
C SER A 238 35.72 -9.75 -9.90
N LEU A 239 36.68 -9.55 -8.99
CA LEU A 239 38.13 -9.51 -9.14
C LEU A 239 38.80 -8.12 -9.14
N ILE A 240 39.90 -8.14 -8.39
CA ILE A 240 41.06 -7.23 -8.29
C ILE A 240 40.79 -6.01 -7.41
N LEU A 241 41.32 -5.91 -6.18
CA LEU A 241 42.75 -5.87 -5.78
C LEU A 241 42.87 -6.04 -4.24
N PRO A 242 44.10 -6.10 -3.71
CA PRO A 242 45.05 -7.21 -3.60
C PRO A 242 44.95 -7.97 -2.26
#